data_AF-A0A942DRK3-F1
#
_entry.id   AF-A0A942DRK3-F1
#
_cell.length_a   1.000
_cell.length_b   1.000
_cell.length_c   1.000
_cell.angle_alpha   90.00
_cell.angle_beta   90.00
_cell.angle_gamma   90.00
#
_symmetry.space_group_name_H-M   'P 1'
#
loop_
_entity.id
_entity.type
_entity.pdbx_description
1 polymer ?
#
loop_
_entity_poly.entity_id
_entity_poly.type
_entity_poly.pdbx_seq_one_letter_code
_entity_poly.pdbx_strand_id
1 'polypeptide(L)'
;MPTNFHVPYELRMRYLTRKNEELEICRAQLAQHELDAVKTLAHQMRGNAVSFNFPLLEQLGILLEKCIECEDIEGAKVLVDDVQLAINGFIQRLEKSELQMK
;
A
#
# COMPACT_ATOMS: atom_id res chain seq x y z
N MET A 1 3.93 -27.55 12.85
CA MET A 1 5.12 -26.77 12.46
C MET A 1 4.60 -25.58 11.65
N PRO A 2 4.67 -24.32 12.11
CA PRO A 2 4.39 -23.22 11.20
C PRO A 2 5.57 -23.13 10.24
N THR A 3 5.34 -23.48 8.98
CA THR A 3 6.28 -23.28 7.90
C THR A 3 6.50 -21.78 7.80
N ASN A 4 7.70 -21.30 8.15
CA ASN A 4 8.13 -19.92 7.94
C ASN A 4 8.23 -19.68 6.42
N PHE A 5 7.10 -19.52 5.74
CA PHE A 5 7.04 -19.12 4.34
C PHE A 5 7.46 -17.65 4.28
N HIS A 6 8.76 -17.42 4.14
CA HIS A 6 9.28 -16.10 3.87
C HIS A 6 8.90 -15.75 2.43
N VAL A 7 8.07 -14.72 2.24
CA VAL A 7 7.70 -14.27 0.89
C VAL A 7 8.97 -13.83 0.15
N PRO A 8 9.22 -14.37 -1.06
CA PRO A 8 10.37 -13.99 -1.87
C PRO A 8 10.50 -12.48 -2.07
N TYR A 9 11.73 -11.99 -2.16
CA TYR A 9 12.05 -10.58 -2.44
C TYR A 9 11.29 -10.07 -3.67
N GLU A 10 11.34 -10.80 -4.78
CA GLU A 10 10.72 -10.40 -6.04
C GLU A 10 9.20 -10.21 -5.93
N LEU A 11 8.52 -11.07 -5.15
CA LEU A 11 7.07 -10.98 -4.95
C LEU A 11 6.71 -9.78 -4.08
N ARG A 12 7.49 -9.51 -3.02
CA ARG A 12 7.32 -8.32 -2.19
C ARG A 12 7.56 -7.03 -2.98
N MET A 13 8.60 -6.99 -3.80
CA MET A 13 8.89 -5.85 -4.68
C MET A 13 7.76 -5.64 -5.69
N ARG A 14 7.33 -6.70 -6.38
CA ARG A 14 6.22 -6.60 -7.35
C ARG A 14 4.93 -6.10 -6.71
N TYR A 15 4.63 -6.55 -5.48
CA TYR A 15 3.49 -6.04 -4.73
C TYR A 15 3.60 -4.53 -4.48
N LEU A 16 4.74 -4.05 -3.97
CA LEU A 16 4.97 -2.63 -3.68
C LEU A 16 4.94 -1.77 -4.94
N THR A 17 5.62 -2.19 -6.02
CA THR A 17 5.63 -1.46 -7.30
C THR A 17 4.23 -1.32 -7.87
N ARG A 18 3.43 -2.39 -7.86
CA ARG A 18 2.05 -2.32 -8.33
C ARG A 18 1.20 -1.35 -7.50
N LYS A 19 1.33 -1.38 -6.17
CA LYS A 19 0.60 -0.46 -5.29
C LYS A 19 1.03 0.99 -5.55
N ASN A 20 2.31 1.21 -5.84
CA ASN A 20 2.83 2.50 -6.23
C ASN A 20 2.18 3.07 -7.49
N GLU A 21 2.04 2.24 -8.53
CA GLU A 21 1.39 2.63 -9.79
C GLU A 21 -0.10 2.96 -9.60
N GLU A 22 -0.79 2.19 -8.75
CA GLU A 22 -2.21 2.40 -8.45
C GLU A 22 -2.49 3.72 -7.71
N LEU A 23 -1.50 4.29 -6.99
CA LEU A 23 -1.66 5.56 -6.28
C LEU A 23 -1.89 6.74 -7.23
N GLU A 24 -1.30 6.74 -8.42
CA GLU A 24 -1.53 7.82 -9.40
C GLU A 24 -2.99 7.86 -9.85
N ILE A 25 -3.60 6.70 -10.04
CA ILE A 25 -5.03 6.58 -10.36
C ILE A 25 -5.87 7.09 -9.19
N CYS A 26 -5.51 6.74 -7.95
CA CYS A 26 -6.21 7.20 -6.75
C CYS A 26 -6.16 8.72 -6.62
N ARG A 27 -5.00 9.35 -6.86
CA ARG A 27 -4.88 10.83 -6.83
C ARG A 27 -5.75 11.48 -7.89
N ALA A 28 -5.76 10.94 -9.12
CA ALA A 28 -6.58 11.46 -10.20
C ALA A 28 -8.09 11.37 -9.92
N GLN A 29 -8.53 10.29 -9.26
CA GLN A 29 -9.93 10.13 -8.85
C GLN A 29 -10.30 11.04 -7.67
N LEU A 30 -9.44 11.15 -6.65
CA LEU A 30 -9.66 12.07 -5.53
C LEU A 30 -9.78 13.53 -5.97
N ALA A 31 -9.06 13.94 -7.02
CA ALA A 31 -9.20 15.27 -7.62
C ALA A 31 -10.56 15.50 -8.29
N GLN A 32 -11.27 14.42 -8.67
CA GLN A 32 -12.59 14.44 -9.28
C GLN A 32 -13.71 14.05 -8.29
N HIS A 33 -13.38 13.86 -7.00
CA HIS A 33 -14.29 13.32 -5.96
C HIS A 33 -14.83 11.92 -6.28
N GLU A 34 -14.11 11.15 -7.10
CA GLU A 34 -14.39 9.75 -7.38
C GLU A 34 -13.61 8.87 -6.39
N LEU A 35 -14.23 7.80 -5.87
CA LEU A 35 -13.65 6.99 -4.78
C LEU A 35 -13.43 5.51 -5.13
N ASP A 36 -13.82 5.05 -6.32
CA ASP A 36 -13.82 3.62 -6.66
C ASP A 36 -12.45 2.96 -6.64
N ALA A 37 -11.43 3.61 -7.22
CA ALA A 37 -10.05 3.12 -7.21
C ALA A 37 -9.45 3.21 -5.80
N VAL A 38 -9.75 4.29 -5.08
CA VAL A 38 -9.29 4.49 -3.69
C VAL A 38 -9.84 3.38 -2.79
N LYS A 39 -11.12 3.04 -2.95
CA LYS A 39 -11.80 1.95 -2.24
C LYS A 39 -11.21 0.60 -2.56
N THR A 40 -10.94 0.36 -3.85
CA THR A 40 -10.31 -0.88 -4.30
C THR A 40 -8.90 -1.03 -3.72
N LEU A 41 -8.10 0.04 -3.75
CA LEU A 41 -6.76 0.07 -3.18
C LEU A 41 -6.79 -0.22 -1.68
N ALA A 42 -7.63 0.50 -0.93
CA ALA A 42 -7.76 0.38 0.52
C ALA A 42 -8.13 -1.06 0.93
N HIS A 43 -9.12 -1.64 0.26
CA HIS A 43 -9.56 -3.02 0.49
C HIS A 43 -8.44 -4.04 0.23
N GLN A 44 -7.76 -3.90 -0.91
CA GLN A 44 -6.65 -4.79 -1.27
C GLN A 44 -5.46 -4.65 -0.32
N MET A 45 -5.19 -3.44 0.18
CA MET A 45 -4.12 -3.23 1.16
C MET A 45 -4.45 -3.89 2.50
N ARG A 46 -5.67 -3.68 3.01
CA ARG A 46 -6.15 -4.35 4.23
C ARG A 46 -6.00 -5.87 4.15
N GLY A 47 -6.41 -6.49 3.03
CA GLY A 47 -6.38 -7.95 2.89
C GLY A 47 -5.02 -8.53 2.53
N ASN A 48 -4.30 -7.90 1.58
CA ASN A 48 -3.12 -8.52 0.99
C ASN A 48 -1.83 -8.15 1.74
N ALA A 49 -1.74 -6.97 2.35
CA ALA A 49 -0.46 -6.48 2.88
C ALA A 49 0.12 -7.39 3.97
N VAL A 50 -0.72 -8.00 4.80
CA VAL A 50 -0.32 -8.97 5.83
C VAL A 50 0.39 -10.17 5.21
N SER A 51 -0.16 -10.71 4.12
CA SER A 51 0.43 -11.83 3.39
C SER A 51 1.82 -11.53 2.85
N PHE A 52 2.14 -10.25 2.60
CA PHE A 52 3.46 -9.79 2.14
C PHE A 52 4.36 -9.24 3.25
N ASN A 53 3.95 -9.36 4.53
CA ASN A 53 4.63 -8.81 5.72
C ASN A 53 4.76 -7.26 5.74
N PHE A 54 3.71 -6.56 5.32
CA PHE A 54 3.64 -5.08 5.38
C PHE A 54 2.50 -4.59 6.30
N PRO A 55 2.59 -4.78 7.63
CA PRO A 55 1.52 -4.44 8.56
C PRO A 55 1.17 -2.94 8.58
N LEU A 56 2.12 -2.06 8.29
CA LEU A 56 1.83 -0.62 8.16
C LEU A 56 0.89 -0.34 6.97
N LEU A 57 1.05 -1.05 5.85
CA LEU A 57 0.18 -0.89 4.68
C LEU A 57 -1.23 -1.42 4.96
N GLU A 58 -1.37 -2.48 5.76
CA GLU A 58 -2.68 -2.93 6.25
C GLU A 58 -3.36 -1.82 7.07
N GLN A 59 -2.66 -1.25 8.04
CA GLN A 59 -3.21 -0.18 8.90
C GLN A 59 -3.64 1.04 8.10
N LEU A 60 -2.80 1.49 7.15
CA LEU A 60 -3.13 2.59 6.25
C LEU A 60 -4.34 2.25 5.37
N GLY A 61 -4.45 1.01 4.89
CA GLY A 61 -5.63 0.54 4.15
C GLY A 61 -6.92 0.63 4.97
N ILE A 62 -6.88 0.24 6.25
CA ILE A 62 -8.03 0.34 7.18
C ILE A 62 -8.42 1.81 7.41
N LEU A 63 -7.44 2.69 7.61
CA LEU A 63 -7.70 4.12 7.78
C LEU A 63 -8.29 4.73 6.51
N LEU A 64 -7.79 4.33 5.35
CA LEU A 64 -8.26 4.81 4.06
C LEU A 64 -9.70 4.37 3.79
N GLU A 65 -10.07 3.13 4.12
CA GLU A 65 -11.47 2.66 4.06
C GLU A 65 -12.39 3.54 4.92
N LYS A 66 -11.97 3.94 6.13
CA LYS A 66 -12.76 4.83 7.00
C LYS A 66 -12.95 6.22 6.41
N CYS A 67 -11.92 6.81 5.82
CA CYS A 67 -12.06 8.11 5.14
C CYS A 67 -13.06 8.03 3.98
N ILE A 68 -13.04 6.93 3.22
CA ILE A 68 -14.00 6.68 2.13
C ILE A 68 -15.42 6.53 2.66
N GLU A 69 -15.61 5.77 3.75
CA GLU A 69 -16.92 5.59 4.39
C GLU A 69 -17.51 6.90 4.93
N CYS A 70 -16.66 7.82 5.37
CA CYS A 70 -17.05 9.14 5.86
C CYS A 70 -17.05 10.24 4.78
N GLU A 71 -16.79 9.90 3.51
CA GLU A 71 -16.63 10.85 2.40
C GLU A 71 -15.59 11.96 2.69
N ASP A 72 -14.59 11.65 3.53
CA ASP A 72 -13.49 12.55 3.89
C ASP A 72 -12.41 12.52 2.82
N ILE A 73 -12.63 13.30 1.75
CA ILE A 73 -11.73 13.38 0.59
C ILE A 73 -10.35 13.91 0.99
N GLU A 74 -10.28 14.91 1.86
CA GLU A 74 -9.00 15.49 2.29
C GLU A 74 -8.20 14.51 3.15
N GLY A 75 -8.87 13.81 4.08
CA GLY A 75 -8.25 12.72 4.83
C GLY A 75 -7.75 11.59 3.91
N ALA A 76 -8.54 11.23 2.89
CA ALA A 76 -8.13 10.23 1.90
C ALA A 76 -6.90 10.66 1.09
N LYS A 77 -6.79 11.95 0.71
CA LYS A 77 -5.60 12.49 0.03
C LYS A 77 -4.35 12.38 0.89
N VAL A 78 -4.44 12.79 2.16
CA VAL A 78 -3.33 12.69 3.11
C VAL A 78 -2.90 11.22 3.27
N LEU A 79 -3.86 10.31 3.43
CA LEU A 79 -3.55 8.89 3.57
C LEU A 79 -2.94 8.27 2.31
N VAL A 80 -3.36 8.68 1.11
CA VAL A 80 -2.74 8.25 -0.15
C VAL A 80 -1.27 8.67 -0.21
N ASP A 81 -0.92 9.85 0.29
CA ASP A 81 0.46 10.32 0.38
C ASP A 81 1.26 9.59 1.48
N ASP A 82 0.64 9.27 2.62
CA ASP A 82 1.26 8.43 3.64
C ASP A 82 1.55 7.01 3.12
N VAL A 83 0.65 6.43 2.32
CA VAL A 83 0.85 5.15 1.66
C VAL A 83 2.03 5.23 0.69
N GLN A 84 2.13 6.31 -0.10
CA GLN A 84 3.24 6.56 -1.00
C GLN A 84 4.58 6.58 -0.26
N LEU A 85 4.65 7.31 0.86
CA LEU A 85 5.84 7.41 1.69
C LEU A 85 6.23 6.04 2.25
N ALA A 86 5.27 5.29 2.76
CA ALA A 86 5.48 3.96 3.30
C ALA A 86 6.04 2.99 2.24
N ILE A 87 5.42 2.95 1.05
CA ILE A 87 5.85 2.12 -0.09
C ILE A 87 7.29 2.46 -0.48
N ASN A 88 7.61 3.74 -0.67
CA ASN A 88 8.97 4.17 -1.01
C ASN A 88 9.99 3.75 0.06
N GLY A 89 9.63 3.88 1.33
CA GLY A 89 10.46 3.41 2.44
C GLY A 89 10.67 1.89 2.42
N PHE A 90 9.64 1.10 2.08
CA PHE A 90 9.78 -0.36 1.96
C PHE A 90 10.66 -0.76 0.78
N ILE A 91 10.46 -0.15 -0.39
CA ILE A 91 11.28 -0.38 -1.59
C ILE A 91 12.76 -0.14 -1.27
N GLN A 92 13.09 1.03 -0.73
CA GLN A 92 14.49 1.36 -0.38
C GLN A 92 15.10 0.37 0.62
N ARG A 93 14.33 -0.11 1.61
CA ARG A 93 14.81 -1.10 2.59
C ARG A 93 15.03 -2.47 1.95
N LEU A 94 14.14 -2.90 1.06
CA LEU A 94 14.27 -4.17 0.36
C LEU A 94 15.49 -4.15 -0.56
N GLU A 95 15.67 -3.11 -1.36
CA GLU A 95 16.82 -2.96 -2.26
C GLU A 95 18.16 -2.97 -1.50
N LYS A 96 18.24 -2.24 -0.37
CA LYS A 96 19.44 -2.24 0.49
C LYS A 96 19.74 -3.61 1.08
N SER A 97 18.71 -4.35 1.49
CA SER A 97 18.88 -5.69 2.06
C SER A 97 19.38 -6.68 1.01
N GLU A 98 18.88 -6.59 -0.22
CA GLU A 98 19.30 -7.46 -1.33
C GLU A 98 20.76 -7.17 -1.75
N LEU A 99 21.18 -5.91 -1.74
CA LEU A 99 22.57 -5.52 -2.02
C LEU A 99 23.57 -6.01 -0.97
N GLN A 100 23.15 -6.23 0.28
CA GLN A 100 24.00 -6.76 1.35
C GLN A 100 24.10 -8.29 1.34
N MET A 101 23.23 -8.97 0.59
CA MET A 101 23.20 -10.43 0.45
C MET A 101 23.94 -10.93 -0.80
N LYS A 102 24.43 -10.01 -1.65
CA LYS A 102 25.25 -10.28 -2.84
C LYS A 102 26.71 -10.00 -2.55
#